data_AF-A0A5M9ZH62-F1
#
_entry.id   AF-A0A5M9ZH62-F1
#
_cell.length_a   1.000
_cell.length_b   1.000
_cell.length_c   1.000
_cell.angle_alpha   90.00
_cell.angle_beta   90.00
_cell.angle_gamma   90.00
#
_symmetry.space_group_name_H-M   'P 1'
#
loop_
_entity.id
_entity.type
_entity.pdbx_description
1 polymer ?
#
loop_
_entity_poly.entity_id
_entity_poly.type
_entity_poly.pdbx_seq_one_letter_code
_entity_poly.pdbx_strand_id
1 'polypeptide(L)'
;MTTNDENPSHPGRRPRVNDIWYARYPFWDKPGSRSRPVVIVAITDEGFDFAAAKLTSHSARATDPGDVPLRDWRQAGLSRPTTARMAQIRSLPFSALDTTHEHSDNGFVGRLTFHDATELTSRALALDEGHRNYWFPDTETMMSAVAVLDRRFRFEGDVHPGAFCTAGYGRTAKGTPMVCAPGADGRNRWRQA
;
A
#
# COMPACT_ATOMS: atom_id res chain seq x y z
N MET A 1 -15.31 -38.22 -5.69
CA MET A 1 -15.72 -37.02 -6.47
C MET A 1 -14.97 -35.85 -5.88
N THR A 2 -13.81 -35.51 -6.45
CA THR A 2 -12.99 -34.37 -6.04
C THR A 2 -13.42 -33.18 -6.88
N THR A 3 -14.13 -32.23 -6.29
CA THR A 3 -14.41 -30.95 -6.93
C THR A 3 -13.12 -30.16 -6.99
N ASN A 4 -12.61 -29.97 -8.20
CA ASN A 4 -11.60 -28.97 -8.52
C ASN A 4 -12.21 -27.59 -8.24
N ASP A 5 -11.91 -27.03 -7.07
CA ASP A 5 -12.06 -25.59 -6.84
C ASP A 5 -10.89 -24.90 -7.54
N GLU A 6 -11.07 -24.60 -8.83
CA GLU A 6 -10.29 -23.59 -9.53
C GLU A 6 -10.51 -22.24 -8.83
N ASN A 7 -9.73 -21.99 -7.78
CA ASN A 7 -9.65 -20.70 -7.11
C ASN A 7 -9.15 -19.67 -8.14
N PRO A 8 -9.92 -18.60 -8.44
CA PRO A 8 -9.60 -17.70 -9.53
C PRO A 8 -8.24 -17.05 -9.30
N SER A 9 -7.29 -17.37 -10.19
CA SER A 9 -6.07 -16.63 -10.53
C SER A 9 -5.51 -15.78 -9.38
N HIS A 10 -4.98 -16.43 -8.35
CA HIS A 10 -4.12 -15.73 -7.39
C HIS A 10 -2.88 -15.21 -8.13
N PRO A 11 -2.49 -13.94 -7.95
CA PRO A 11 -1.20 -13.49 -8.46
C PRO A 11 -0.10 -14.39 -7.88
N GLY A 12 0.86 -14.82 -8.70
CA GLY A 12 1.98 -15.66 -8.27
C GLY A 12 2.80 -15.04 -7.13
N ARG A 13 2.58 -13.75 -6.83
CA ARG A 13 3.02 -13.01 -5.66
C ARG A 13 1.82 -12.56 -4.82
N ARG A 14 1.80 -12.92 -3.53
CA ARG A 14 0.83 -12.38 -2.57
C ARG A 14 1.07 -10.88 -2.35
N PRO A 15 0.08 -10.01 -2.60
CA PRO A 15 0.23 -8.57 -2.41
C PRO A 15 0.44 -8.21 -0.95
N ARG A 16 1.22 -7.17 -0.70
CA ARG A 16 1.54 -6.67 0.63
C ARG A 16 1.34 -5.17 0.68
N VAL A 17 1.11 -4.69 1.88
CA VAL A 17 1.21 -3.28 2.20
C VAL A 17 2.51 -2.68 1.64
N ASN A 18 2.41 -1.48 1.07
CA ASN A 18 3.42 -0.72 0.33
C ASN A 18 3.87 -1.29 -1.01
N ASP A 19 3.36 -2.46 -1.42
CA ASP A 19 3.54 -2.89 -2.79
C ASP A 19 2.80 -1.94 -3.74
N ILE A 20 3.41 -1.73 -4.91
CA ILE A 20 2.82 -1.04 -6.04
C ILE A 20 2.38 -2.10 -7.05
N TRP A 21 1.09 -2.06 -7.39
CA TRP A 21 0.47 -2.95 -8.35
C TRP A 21 -0.33 -2.18 -9.38
N TYR A 22 -0.49 -2.74 -10.56
CA TYR A 22 -1.59 -2.35 -11.44
C TYR A 22 -2.89 -2.96 -10.92
N ALA A 23 -3.93 -2.13 -10.85
CA ALA A 23 -5.28 -2.56 -10.46
C ALA A 23 -6.35 -1.82 -11.26
N ARG A 24 -7.49 -2.46 -11.45
CA ARG A 24 -8.70 -1.89 -12.05
C ARG A 24 -9.34 -0.92 -11.07
N TYR A 25 -8.88 0.33 -11.13
CA TYR A 25 -9.34 1.39 -10.24
C TYR A 25 -10.61 2.07 -10.77
N PRO A 26 -11.68 2.16 -9.98
CA PRO A 26 -12.94 2.77 -10.43
C PRO A 26 -12.78 4.28 -10.72
N PHE A 27 -13.53 4.78 -11.68
CA PHE A 27 -13.68 6.23 -11.85
C PHE A 27 -14.55 6.79 -10.71
N TRP A 28 -14.34 8.06 -10.37
CA TRP A 28 -15.07 8.69 -9.27
C TRP A 28 -16.43 9.25 -9.71
N ASP A 29 -16.50 9.72 -10.94
CA ASP A 29 -17.58 10.52 -11.51
C ASP A 29 -18.49 9.72 -12.44
N LYS A 30 -18.10 8.48 -12.77
CA LYS A 30 -18.82 7.66 -13.75
C LYS A 30 -18.61 6.17 -13.52
N PRO A 31 -19.51 5.31 -14.05
CA PRO A 31 -19.30 3.88 -14.07
C PRO A 31 -18.00 3.47 -14.80
N GLY A 32 -17.46 2.32 -14.40
CA GLY A 32 -16.29 1.71 -15.01
C GLY A 32 -14.99 1.94 -14.25
N SER A 33 -13.93 1.31 -14.73
CA SER A 33 -12.60 1.34 -14.12
C SER A 33 -11.51 1.47 -15.18
N ARG A 34 -10.30 1.79 -14.74
CA ARG A 34 -9.09 1.76 -15.58
C ARG A 34 -7.96 1.07 -14.83
N SER A 35 -7.15 0.30 -15.56
CA SER A 35 -5.90 -0.21 -15.02
C SER A 35 -4.97 0.97 -14.67
N ARG A 36 -4.60 1.06 -13.40
CA ARG A 36 -3.76 2.13 -12.85
C ARG A 36 -2.77 1.55 -11.85
N PRO A 37 -1.55 2.11 -11.77
CA PRO A 37 -0.70 1.83 -10.63
C PRO A 37 -1.38 2.33 -9.35
N VAL A 38 -1.36 1.49 -8.33
CA VAL A 38 -1.88 1.76 -6.99
C VAL A 38 -0.83 1.34 -5.98
N VAL A 39 -0.79 2.03 -4.84
CA VAL A 39 -0.08 1.54 -3.66
C VAL A 39 -1.08 0.91 -2.70
N ILE A 40 -0.76 -0.29 -2.21
CA ILE A 40 -1.55 -0.95 -1.18
C ILE A 40 -1.24 -0.31 0.17
N VAL A 41 -2.24 0.30 0.79
CA VAL A 41 -2.09 0.98 2.10
C VAL A 41 -2.60 0.12 3.25
N ALA A 42 -3.50 -0.83 2.99
CA ALA A 42 -3.94 -1.81 3.98
C ALA A 42 -4.40 -3.10 3.31
N ILE A 43 -4.36 -4.22 4.05
CA ILE A 43 -4.97 -5.49 3.67
C ILE A 43 -5.85 -5.93 4.84
N THR A 44 -7.11 -6.26 4.58
CA THR A 44 -8.07 -6.65 5.63
C THR A 44 -7.67 -7.97 6.29
N ASP A 45 -8.11 -8.19 7.53
CA ASP A 45 -7.76 -9.39 8.29
C ASP A 45 -8.33 -10.67 7.65
N GLU A 46 -9.47 -10.57 6.96
CA GLU A 46 -10.05 -11.67 6.20
C GLU A 46 -9.32 -11.94 4.87
N GLY A 47 -8.46 -11.01 4.42
CA GLY A 47 -7.60 -11.24 3.25
C GLY A 47 -8.34 -11.34 1.92
N PHE A 48 -9.59 -10.86 1.84
CA PHE A 48 -10.37 -10.81 0.61
C PHE A 48 -10.20 -9.48 -0.15
N ASP A 49 -9.92 -8.40 0.59
CA ASP A 49 -9.83 -7.05 0.07
C ASP A 49 -8.56 -6.33 0.54
N PHE A 50 -8.21 -5.27 -0.19
CA PHE A 50 -7.14 -4.35 0.17
C PHE A 50 -7.57 -2.90 -0.04
N ALA A 51 -7.10 -2.00 0.82
CA ALA A 51 -7.23 -0.58 0.60
C ALA A 51 -6.05 -0.08 -0.22
N ALA A 52 -6.32 0.73 -1.23
CA ALA A 52 -5.30 1.25 -2.14
C ALA A 52 -5.53 2.72 -2.50
N ALA A 53 -4.43 3.48 -2.58
CA ALA A 53 -4.40 4.81 -3.16
C ALA A 53 -3.92 4.73 -4.62
N LYS A 54 -4.64 5.37 -5.54
CA LYS A 54 -4.16 5.48 -6.93
C LYS A 54 -2.91 6.34 -7.02
N LEU A 55 -2.03 5.96 -7.93
CA LEU A 55 -0.84 6.71 -8.29
C LEU A 55 -1.07 7.47 -9.60
N THR A 56 -0.55 8.68 -9.68
CA THR A 56 -0.69 9.57 -10.84
C THR A 56 0.60 10.30 -11.14
N SER A 57 0.87 10.60 -12.41
CA SER A 57 1.98 11.47 -12.79
C SER A 57 1.65 12.96 -12.76
N HIS A 58 0.42 13.31 -12.38
CA HIS A 58 0.09 14.70 -12.08
C HIS A 58 0.77 15.14 -10.78
N SER A 59 1.26 16.38 -10.75
CA SER A 59 1.80 16.99 -9.54
C SER A 59 0.72 17.09 -8.45
N ALA A 60 1.15 17.02 -7.20
CA ALA A 60 0.29 17.30 -6.05
C ALA A 60 -0.28 18.72 -6.17
N ARG A 61 -1.59 18.84 -5.93
CA ARG A 61 -2.29 20.13 -5.96
C ARG A 61 -2.36 20.67 -4.55
N ALA A 62 -2.13 21.97 -4.37
CA ALA A 62 -2.29 22.63 -3.07
C ALA A 62 -3.71 22.48 -2.49
N THR A 63 -4.71 22.26 -3.34
CA THR A 63 -6.11 22.06 -2.97
C THR A 63 -6.47 20.62 -2.58
N ASP A 64 -5.55 19.66 -2.76
CA ASP A 64 -5.73 18.26 -2.38
C ASP A 64 -4.72 17.93 -1.27
N PRO A 65 -5.03 18.23 0.01
CA PRO A 65 -4.09 18.07 1.12
C PRO A 65 -3.67 16.61 1.39
N GLY A 66 -4.36 15.64 0.77
CA GLY A 66 -4.00 14.22 0.78
C GLY A 66 -3.03 13.79 -0.33
N ASP A 67 -2.58 14.69 -1.22
CA ASP A 67 -1.63 14.34 -2.26
C ASP A 67 -0.21 14.26 -1.71
N VAL A 68 0.45 13.12 -1.92
CA VAL A 68 1.81 12.85 -1.46
C VAL A 68 2.71 12.58 -2.67
N PRO A 69 3.58 13.52 -3.06
CA PRO A 69 4.62 13.26 -4.05
C PRO A 69 5.59 12.19 -3.55
N LEU A 70 5.79 11.14 -4.35
CA LEU A 70 6.77 10.09 -4.05
C LEU A 70 8.16 10.61 -4.37
N ARG A 71 9.05 10.70 -3.38
CA ARG A 71 10.41 11.21 -3.56
C ARG A 71 11.29 10.16 -4.23
N ASP A 72 11.09 8.89 -3.87
CA ASP A 72 11.91 7.76 -4.30
C ASP A 72 11.21 6.90 -5.36
N TRP A 73 10.35 7.52 -6.18
CA TRP A 73 9.53 6.85 -7.18
C TRP A 73 10.33 5.88 -8.08
N ARG A 74 11.56 6.25 -8.45
CA ARG A 74 12.42 5.43 -9.31
C ARG A 74 12.89 4.16 -8.61
N GLN A 75 13.24 4.26 -7.32
CA GLN A 75 13.64 3.10 -6.51
C GLN A 75 12.44 2.18 -6.27
N ALA A 76 11.23 2.74 -6.22
CA ALA A 76 9.99 1.98 -6.11
C ALA A 76 9.53 1.30 -7.42
N GLY A 77 10.31 1.41 -8.51
CA GLY A 77 10.01 0.77 -9.80
C GLY A 77 9.14 1.60 -10.74
N LEU A 78 8.80 2.85 -10.39
CA LEU A 78 8.03 3.74 -11.26
C LEU A 78 8.94 4.38 -12.31
N SER A 79 8.40 4.63 -13.51
CA SER A 79 9.15 5.20 -14.64
C SER A 79 9.19 6.72 -14.68
N ARG A 80 8.39 7.41 -13.85
CA ARG A 80 8.30 8.87 -13.82
C ARG A 80 7.90 9.40 -12.44
N PRO A 81 8.14 10.69 -12.15
CA PRO A 81 7.63 11.34 -10.96
C PRO A 81 6.14 11.08 -10.77
N THR A 82 5.78 10.71 -9.56
CA THR A 82 4.46 10.16 -9.23
C THR A 82 3.97 10.71 -7.90
N THR A 83 2.66 10.94 -7.81
CA THR A 83 1.95 11.39 -6.61
C THR A 83 0.95 10.33 -6.20
N ALA A 84 0.94 9.96 -4.92
CA ALA A 84 -0.10 9.14 -4.31
C ALA A 84 -1.28 10.03 -3.88
N ARG A 85 -2.49 9.64 -4.27
CA ARG A 85 -3.72 10.41 -3.98
C ARG A 85 -4.40 9.87 -2.73
N MET A 86 -3.87 10.17 -1.53
CA MET A 86 -4.32 9.55 -0.27
C MET A 86 -5.76 9.92 0.10
N ALA A 87 -6.24 11.09 -0.33
CA ALA A 87 -7.64 11.47 -0.21
C ALA A 87 -8.61 10.61 -1.07
N GLN A 88 -8.09 9.74 -1.93
CA GLN A 88 -8.88 8.93 -2.86
C GLN A 88 -8.77 7.43 -2.60
N ILE A 89 -8.33 6.98 -1.42
CA ILE A 89 -8.20 5.56 -1.09
C ILE A 89 -9.52 4.78 -1.32
N ARG A 90 -9.43 3.58 -1.90
CA ARG A 90 -10.57 2.68 -2.12
C ARG A 90 -10.26 1.28 -1.59
N SER A 91 -11.28 0.62 -1.04
CA SER A 91 -11.26 -0.84 -0.89
C SER A 91 -11.45 -1.48 -2.26
N LEU A 92 -10.61 -2.46 -2.60
CA LEU A 92 -10.66 -3.22 -3.84
C LEU A 92 -10.51 -4.70 -3.51
N PRO A 93 -11.24 -5.59 -4.19
CA PRO A 93 -11.00 -7.03 -4.06
C PRO A 93 -9.68 -7.42 -4.70
N PHE A 94 -9.06 -8.51 -4.26
CA PHE A 94 -7.82 -9.03 -4.89
C PHE A 94 -7.99 -9.32 -6.38
N SER A 95 -9.19 -9.67 -6.83
CA SER A 95 -9.53 -9.86 -8.24
C SER A 95 -9.44 -8.58 -9.08
N ALA A 96 -9.38 -7.40 -8.44
CA ALA A 96 -9.16 -6.13 -9.14
C ALA A 96 -7.69 -5.92 -9.54
N LEU A 97 -6.74 -6.72 -9.03
CA LEU A 97 -5.35 -6.65 -9.48
C LEU A 97 -5.26 -7.05 -10.96
N ASP A 98 -4.62 -6.19 -11.75
CA ASP A 98 -4.46 -6.41 -13.17
C ASP A 98 -3.19 -7.23 -13.41
N THR A 99 -3.30 -8.53 -13.20
CA THR A 99 -2.20 -9.48 -13.37
C THR A 99 -1.79 -9.69 -14.83
N THR A 100 -2.59 -9.16 -15.76
CA THR A 100 -2.34 -9.22 -17.21
C THR A 100 -1.60 -7.99 -17.73
N HIS A 101 -1.29 -7.03 -16.87
CA HIS A 101 -0.75 -5.74 -17.31
C HIS A 101 0.66 -5.89 -17.92
N GLU A 102 0.77 -5.50 -19.19
CA GLU A 102 2.00 -5.59 -19.97
C GLU A 102 3.16 -4.84 -19.30
N HIS A 103 4.38 -5.37 -19.46
CA HIS A 103 5.62 -4.81 -18.89
C HIS A 103 5.69 -4.79 -17.35
N SER A 104 4.95 -5.65 -16.66
CA SER A 104 5.04 -5.85 -15.21
C SER A 104 5.07 -7.34 -14.85
N ASP A 105 5.65 -7.69 -13.69
CA ASP A 105 5.67 -9.07 -13.18
C ASP A 105 4.28 -9.45 -12.65
N ASN A 106 3.39 -9.84 -13.57
CA ASN A 106 1.98 -10.12 -13.29
C ASN A 106 1.27 -8.96 -12.59
N GLY A 107 1.42 -7.72 -13.07
CA GLY A 107 0.81 -6.53 -12.46
C GLY A 107 1.64 -5.91 -11.34
N PHE A 108 2.65 -6.59 -10.79
CA PHE A 108 3.52 -6.02 -9.77
C PHE A 108 4.53 -5.05 -10.39
N VAL A 109 4.64 -3.86 -9.81
CA VAL A 109 5.55 -2.79 -10.26
C VAL A 109 6.78 -2.72 -9.36
N GLY A 110 6.59 -2.80 -8.05
CA GLY A 110 7.65 -2.57 -7.08
C GLY A 110 7.08 -2.30 -5.69
N ARG A 111 7.86 -1.64 -4.84
CA ARG A 111 7.48 -1.35 -3.46
C ARG A 111 7.98 0.03 -3.06
N LEU A 112 7.18 0.77 -2.30
CA LEU A 112 7.63 2.05 -1.75
C LEU A 112 8.86 1.88 -0.86
N THR A 113 9.75 2.87 -0.92
CA THR A 113 10.83 3.00 0.06
C THR A 113 10.25 3.32 1.43
N PHE A 114 11.06 3.13 2.46
CA PHE A 114 10.69 3.52 3.82
C PHE A 114 10.30 5.00 3.94
N HIS A 115 11.02 5.89 3.25
CA HIS A 115 10.78 7.33 3.30
C HIS A 115 9.36 7.64 2.78
N ASP A 116 9.03 7.16 1.59
CA ASP A 116 7.72 7.43 0.98
C ASP A 116 6.59 6.69 1.72
N ALA A 117 6.83 5.46 2.19
CA ALA A 117 5.86 4.72 2.99
C ALA A 117 5.53 5.44 4.32
N THR A 118 6.54 6.03 4.96
CA THR A 118 6.34 6.81 6.21
C THR A 118 5.54 8.08 5.93
N GLU A 119 5.83 8.80 4.85
CA GLU A 119 5.08 10.00 4.49
C GLU A 119 3.61 9.68 4.16
N LEU A 120 3.35 8.58 3.44
CA LEU A 120 1.98 8.13 3.18
C LEU A 120 1.25 7.79 4.47
N THR A 121 1.92 7.12 5.42
CA THR A 121 1.34 6.77 6.72
C THR A 121 1.01 8.02 7.52
N SER A 122 1.96 8.94 7.67
CA SER A 122 1.75 10.23 8.34
C SER A 122 0.60 11.00 7.71
N ARG A 123 0.49 10.97 6.37
CA ARG A 123 -0.61 11.63 5.67
C ARG A 123 -1.96 10.96 5.94
N ALA A 124 -2.01 9.63 5.97
CA ALA A 124 -3.23 8.91 6.26
C ALA A 124 -3.73 9.19 7.68
N LEU A 125 -2.84 9.24 8.66
CA LEU A 125 -3.17 9.64 10.04
C LEU A 125 -3.67 11.09 10.12
N ALA A 126 -3.00 12.03 9.43
CA ALA A 126 -3.43 13.44 9.41
C ALA A 126 -4.80 13.64 8.73
N LEU A 127 -5.15 12.80 7.76
CA LEU A 127 -6.48 12.81 7.13
C LEU A 127 -7.57 12.29 8.08
N ASP A 128 -7.24 11.32 8.94
CA ASP A 128 -8.14 10.76 9.96
C ASP A 128 -8.44 11.77 11.09
N GLU A 129 -7.41 12.45 11.60
CA GLU A 129 -7.54 13.44 12.69
C GLU A 129 -8.29 14.72 12.27
N GLY A 130 -8.25 15.08 10.98
CA GLY A 130 -8.68 16.39 10.51
C GLY A 130 -9.98 16.45 9.70
N HIS A 131 -10.42 15.36 9.05
CA HIS A 131 -11.40 15.51 7.96
C HIS A 131 -12.42 14.37 7.81
N ARG A 132 -13.58 14.52 8.49
CA ARG A 132 -14.82 13.73 8.28
C ARG A 132 -15.45 13.82 6.87
N ASN A 133 -14.79 14.47 5.90
CA ASN A 133 -15.38 14.80 4.59
C ASN A 133 -14.72 14.08 3.40
N TYR A 134 -13.72 13.23 3.62
CA TYR A 134 -13.23 12.32 2.58
C TYR A 134 -13.98 11.01 2.72
N TRP A 135 -15.04 10.88 1.92
CA TRP A 135 -15.93 9.73 1.88
C TRP A 135 -15.16 8.43 1.63
N PHE A 136 -14.87 7.70 2.71
CA PHE A 136 -14.71 6.25 2.66
C PHE A 136 -16.13 5.68 2.48
N PRO A 137 -16.34 4.70 1.57
CA PRO A 137 -17.68 4.19 1.27
C PRO A 137 -18.41 3.63 2.50
N ASP A 138 -17.68 3.29 3.56
CA ASP A 138 -18.20 3.01 4.89
C ASP A 138 -17.12 3.31 5.95
N THR A 139 -17.56 3.64 7.17
CA THR A 139 -16.69 3.88 8.33
C THR A 139 -15.86 2.67 8.70
N GLU A 140 -16.28 1.47 8.32
CA GLU A 140 -15.57 0.21 8.60
C GLU A 140 -14.31 0.06 7.74
N THR A 141 -14.34 0.50 6.48
CA THR A 141 -13.19 0.55 5.56
C THR A 141 -12.19 1.61 6.00
N MET A 142 -12.65 2.76 6.50
CA MET A 142 -11.78 3.79 7.07
C MET A 142 -11.15 3.27 8.37
N MET A 143 -11.96 2.80 9.31
CA MET A 143 -11.47 2.27 10.58
C MET A 143 -10.63 1.02 10.38
N SER A 144 -10.85 0.22 9.34
CA SER A 144 -9.99 -0.92 8.99
C SER A 144 -8.73 -0.47 8.27
N ALA A 145 -8.76 0.52 7.38
CA ALA A 145 -7.55 1.06 6.76
C ALA A 145 -6.69 1.77 7.82
N VAL A 146 -7.28 2.65 8.63
CA VAL A 146 -6.63 3.35 9.75
C VAL A 146 -6.22 2.36 10.83
N ALA A 147 -7.03 1.37 11.23
CA ALA A 147 -6.62 0.36 12.21
C ALA A 147 -5.61 -0.65 11.64
N VAL A 148 -5.58 -0.92 10.33
CA VAL A 148 -4.51 -1.73 9.70
C VAL A 148 -3.23 -0.90 9.55
N LEU A 149 -3.34 0.40 9.25
CA LEU A 149 -2.22 1.33 9.32
C LEU A 149 -1.72 1.41 10.79
N ASP A 150 -2.60 1.54 11.78
CA ASP A 150 -2.25 1.62 13.20
C ASP A 150 -1.73 0.28 13.78
N ARG A 151 -2.30 -0.87 13.37
CA ARG A 151 -1.90 -2.21 13.88
C ARG A 151 -0.79 -2.88 13.07
N ARG A 152 -0.58 -2.55 11.80
CA ARG A 152 0.44 -3.17 10.90
C ARG A 152 1.44 -2.19 10.28
N PHE A 153 1.21 -0.87 10.31
CA PHE A 153 2.26 0.16 10.24
C PHE A 153 2.52 0.72 11.65
N ARG A 154 2.86 -0.16 12.59
CA ARG A 154 3.63 0.31 13.74
C ARG A 154 4.93 0.86 13.20
N PHE A 155 5.06 2.19 13.18
CA PHE A 155 6.36 2.82 13.25
C PHE A 155 6.87 2.52 14.66
N GLU A 156 7.66 1.46 14.79
CA GLU A 156 8.05 0.94 16.11
C GLU A 156 9.19 1.75 16.75
N GLY A 157 9.45 2.95 16.21
CA GLY A 157 10.48 3.85 16.70
C GLY A 157 11.87 3.34 16.36
N ASP A 158 12.74 3.40 17.36
CA ASP A 158 14.10 2.87 17.26
C ASP A 158 14.08 1.34 17.46
N VAL A 159 14.46 0.58 16.43
CA VAL A 159 14.47 -0.88 16.36
C VAL A 159 15.88 -1.41 16.13
N HIS A 160 16.11 -2.66 16.55
CA HIS A 160 17.41 -3.32 16.40
C HIS A 160 17.47 -4.22 15.16
N PRO A 161 18.51 -4.08 14.30
CA PRO A 161 18.71 -4.98 13.16
C PRO A 161 18.77 -6.45 13.58
N GLY A 162 18.02 -7.29 12.86
CA GLY A 162 17.92 -8.73 13.09
C GLY A 162 16.99 -9.15 14.22
N ALA A 163 16.46 -8.23 15.02
CA ALA A 163 15.47 -8.54 16.05
C ALA A 163 14.16 -9.02 15.43
N PHE A 164 13.41 -9.86 16.14
CA PHE A 164 12.11 -10.33 15.69
C PHE A 164 11.11 -9.18 15.60
N CYS A 165 10.20 -9.28 14.65
CA CYS A 165 9.16 -8.30 14.43
C CYS A 165 7.89 -9.01 13.92
N THR A 166 6.74 -8.39 14.14
CA THR A 166 5.45 -8.93 13.67
C THR A 166 5.12 -8.38 12.28
N ALA A 167 5.15 -7.06 12.14
CA ALA A 167 4.97 -6.30 10.90
C ALA A 167 5.43 -4.85 11.13
N GLY A 168 5.56 -4.06 10.05
CA GLY A 168 5.76 -2.61 10.16
C GLY A 168 7.15 -2.12 9.75
N TYR A 169 7.43 -0.89 10.19
CA TYR A 169 8.59 -0.09 9.81
C TYR A 169 9.23 0.50 11.06
N GLY A 170 10.55 0.71 11.04
CA GLY A 170 11.27 1.33 12.14
C GLY A 170 12.55 1.98 11.66
N ARG A 171 13.34 2.54 12.56
CA ARG A 171 14.69 3.01 12.26
C ARG A 171 15.66 2.50 13.29
N THR A 172 16.95 2.39 13.01
CA THR A 172 17.92 2.21 14.10
C THR A 172 18.07 3.51 14.88
N ALA A 173 18.68 3.47 16.06
CA ALA A 173 19.07 4.68 16.80
C ALA A 173 19.96 5.65 15.97
N LYS A 174 20.61 5.13 14.91
CA LYS A 174 21.40 5.92 13.95
C LYS A 174 20.57 6.45 12.77
N GLY A 175 19.25 6.29 12.81
CA GLY A 175 18.33 6.70 11.75
C GLY A 175 18.28 5.77 10.54
N THR A 176 18.95 4.61 10.56
CA THR A 176 18.91 3.67 9.43
C THR A 176 17.51 3.10 9.28
N PRO A 177 16.84 3.26 8.13
CA PRO A 177 15.52 2.67 7.89
C PRO A 177 15.49 1.15 8.02
N MET A 178 14.43 0.64 8.64
CA MET A 178 14.21 -0.77 8.90
C MET A 178 12.80 -1.20 8.46
N VAL A 179 12.69 -2.38 7.88
CA VAL A 179 11.43 -3.02 7.49
C VAL A 179 11.33 -4.40 8.11
N CYS A 180 10.14 -4.74 8.59
CA CYS A 180 9.86 -6.09 9.07
C CYS A 180 9.65 -7.04 7.89
N ALA A 181 10.56 -7.99 7.69
CA ALA A 181 10.51 -8.92 6.57
C ALA A 181 11.07 -10.31 6.95
N PRO A 182 10.71 -11.38 6.20
CA PRO A 182 11.26 -12.71 6.45
C PRO A 182 12.79 -12.75 6.39
N GLY A 183 13.40 -13.37 7.40
CA GLY A 183 14.81 -13.73 7.46
C GLY A 183 15.10 -15.04 6.75
N ALA A 184 16.37 -15.46 6.74
CA ALA A 184 16.81 -16.75 6.18
C ALA A 184 16.16 -17.95 6.88
N ASP A 185 15.70 -17.77 8.13
CA ASP A 185 14.98 -18.75 8.93
C ASP A 185 13.45 -18.70 8.73
N GLY A 186 12.96 -17.96 7.73
CA GLY A 186 11.54 -17.81 7.41
C GLY A 186 10.74 -16.95 8.40
N ARG A 187 11.33 -16.54 9.53
CA ARG A 187 10.70 -15.71 10.55
C ARG A 187 10.95 -14.23 10.27
N ASN A 188 9.95 -13.41 10.56
CA ASN A 188 10.05 -11.96 10.36
C ASN A 188 11.08 -11.34 11.31
N ARG A 189 11.99 -10.55 10.74
CA ARG A 189 13.02 -9.80 11.45
C ARG A 189 13.14 -8.38 10.91
N TRP A 190 13.62 -7.48 11.75
CA TRP A 190 14.00 -6.13 11.34
C TRP A 190 15.20 -6.20 10.40
N ARG A 191 14.98 -5.82 9.14
CA ARG A 191 16.01 -5.77 8.10
C ARG A 191 16.16 -4.34 7.62
N GLN A 192 17.37 -3.97 7.21
CA GLN A 192 17.58 -2.67 6.58
C GLN A 192 16.69 -2.57 5.34
N ALA A 193 15.93 -1.47 5.24
CA ALA A 193 15.00 -1.21 4.15
C ALA A 193 15.71 -0.86 2.85
#